data_AF-A0A7I9XUG4-F1
#
_entry.id   AF-A0A7I9XUG4-F1
#
_cell.length_a   1.000
_cell.length_b   1.000
_cell.length_c   1.000
_cell.angle_alpha   90.00
_cell.angle_beta   90.00
_cell.angle_gamma   90.00
#
_symmetry.space_group_name_H-M   'P 1'
#
loop_
_entity.id
_entity.type
_entity.pdbx_description
1 polymer ?
#
loop_
_entity_poly.entity_id
_entity_poly.type
_entity_poly.pdbx_seq_one_letter_code
_entity_poly.pdbx_strand_id
1 'polypeptide(L)'
;MIDDEKPTMTEQELWEWLHYDEGIPVSRRAIKHAVIDRKIIPTRLGIGNFFSKTDGWNFIAAQKQPAASRFVGPNACRAKSAAGTQK
;
A
#
# COMPACT_ATOMS: atom_id res chain seq x y z
N MET A 1 9.80 4.73 23.74
CA MET A 1 9.44 4.97 22.33
C MET A 1 7.93 5.16 22.25
N ILE A 2 7.44 6.37 22.54
CA ILE A 2 6.00 6.73 22.51
C ILE A 2 5.77 7.89 21.52
N ASP A 3 6.83 8.60 21.15
CA ASP A 3 6.75 9.79 20.31
C ASP A 3 6.41 9.48 18.84
N ASP A 4 6.73 8.28 18.34
CA ASP A 4 6.47 7.89 16.94
C ASP A 4 4.99 7.55 16.66
N GLU A 5 4.22 7.28 17.72
CA GLU A 5 2.80 6.94 17.65
C GLU A 5 1.90 8.18 17.82
N LYS A 6 2.45 9.31 18.27
CA LYS A 6 1.68 10.55 18.43
C LYS A 6 1.32 11.13 17.05
N PRO A 7 0.03 11.26 16.71
CA PRO A 7 -0.40 11.83 15.44
C PRO A 7 -0.26 13.35 15.50
N THR A 8 0.95 13.81 15.19
CA THR A 8 1.34 15.23 15.25
C THR A 8 1.66 15.80 13.88
N MET A 9 1.90 14.94 12.89
CA MET A 9 2.38 15.35 11.57
C MET A 9 1.21 15.57 10.62
N THR A 10 1.28 16.62 9.84
CA THR A 10 0.38 16.87 8.71
C THR A 10 0.73 15.96 7.51
N GLU A 11 -0.13 15.92 6.50
CA GLU A 11 0.13 15.17 5.25
C GLU A 11 1.45 15.57 4.59
N GLN A 12 1.78 16.87 4.65
CA GLN A 12 3.00 17.40 4.06
C GLN A 12 4.23 16.99 4.87
N GLU A 13 4.17 17.11 6.20
CA GLU A 13 5.29 16.69 7.08
C GLU A 13 5.52 15.18 7.02
N LEU A 14 4.45 14.38 6.90
CA LEU A 14 4.57 12.95 6.69
C LEU A 14 5.33 12.65 5.39
N TRP A 15 5.04 13.39 4.32
CA TRP A 15 5.76 13.25 3.05
C TRP A 15 7.22 13.70 3.14
N GLU A 16 7.48 14.84 3.77
CA GLU A 16 8.82 15.39 3.95
C GLU A 16 9.69 14.41 4.74
N TRP A 17 9.16 13.85 5.82
CA TRP A 17 9.85 12.83 6.61
C TRP A 17 10.13 11.56 5.80
N LEU A 18 9.14 11.04 5.05
CA LEU A 18 9.33 9.85 4.23
C LEU A 18 10.36 10.04 3.12
N HIS A 19 10.46 11.26 2.58
CA HIS A 19 11.29 11.56 1.42
C HIS A 19 12.70 11.98 1.81
N TYR A 20 12.84 12.92 2.75
CA TYR A 20 14.13 13.50 3.11
C TYR A 20 14.87 12.69 4.19
N ASP A 21 14.16 12.19 5.20
CA ASP A 21 14.82 11.46 6.30
C ASP A 21 15.02 9.99 5.95
N GLU A 22 13.99 9.33 5.41
CA GLU A 22 14.05 7.88 5.11
C GLU A 22 14.53 7.59 3.67
N GLY A 23 14.57 8.60 2.80
CA GLY A 23 15.06 8.46 1.42
C GLY A 23 14.14 7.67 0.49
N ILE A 24 12.87 7.47 0.85
CA ILE A 24 11.94 6.70 0.02
C ILE A 24 11.44 7.58 -1.13
N PRO A 25 11.46 7.10 -2.39
CA PRO A 25 11.00 7.87 -3.56
C PRO A 25 9.46 7.91 -3.64
N VAL A 26 8.81 8.50 -2.63
CA VAL A 26 7.35 8.71 -2.58
C VAL A 26 7.03 10.14 -3.00
N SER A 27 6.03 10.28 -3.87
CA SER A 27 5.51 11.60 -4.24
C SER A 27 4.45 12.08 -3.23
N ARG A 28 4.36 13.39 -3.01
CA ARG A 28 3.30 13.99 -2.19
C ARG A 28 1.90 13.56 -2.65
N ARG A 29 1.69 13.45 -3.97
CA ARG A 29 0.43 12.95 -4.54
C ARG A 29 0.10 11.53 -4.11
N ALA A 30 1.10 10.65 -4.00
CA ALA A 30 0.88 9.28 -3.56
C ALA A 30 0.33 9.23 -2.12
N ILE A 31 0.85 10.07 -1.22
CA ILE A 31 0.34 10.19 0.15
C ILE A 31 -1.07 10.78 0.15
N LYS A 32 -1.31 11.85 -0.62
CA LYS A 32 -2.66 12.42 -0.78
C LYS A 32 -3.69 11.38 -1.21
N HIS A 33 -3.35 10.60 -2.24
CA HIS A 33 -4.22 9.52 -2.71
C HIS A 33 -4.37 8.41 -1.66
N ALA A 34 -3.32 8.10 -0.89
CA ALA A 34 -3.41 7.12 0.19
C ALA A 34 -4.41 7.56 1.29
N VAL A 35 -4.51 8.86 1.58
CA VAL A 35 -5.50 9.42 2.51
C VAL A 35 -6.91 9.34 1.92
N ILE A 36 -7.08 9.68 0.64
CA ILE A 36 -8.37 9.63 -0.06
C ILE A 36 -8.89 8.18 -0.15
N ASP A 37 -8.01 7.24 -0.53
CA ASP A 37 -8.29 5.80 -0.64
C ASP A 37 -8.47 5.13 0.73
N ARG A 38 -8.25 5.86 1.84
CA ARG A 38 -8.25 5.35 3.21
C ARG A 38 -7.28 4.20 3.44
N LYS A 39 -6.15 4.19 2.72
CA LYS A 39 -5.01 3.29 2.98
C LYS A 39 -4.25 3.74 4.24
N ILE A 40 -4.24 5.04 4.49
CA ILE A 40 -3.77 5.65 5.72
C ILE A 40 -4.99 6.23 6.43
N ILE A 41 -5.16 5.93 7.72
CA ILE A 41 -6.28 6.44 8.51
C ILE A 41 -5.83 7.74 9.18
N PRO A 42 -6.36 8.91 8.80
CA PRO A 42 -6.02 10.15 9.47
C PRO A 42 -6.64 10.21 10.86
N THR A 43 -5.86 10.67 11.84
CA THR A 43 -6.41 11.08 13.12
C THR A 43 -6.94 12.50 12.99
N ARG A 44 -8.25 12.69 13.20
CA ARG A 44 -8.88 14.01 13.08
C ARG A 44 -8.77 14.76 14.40
N LEU A 45 -7.99 15.84 14.41
CA LEU A 45 -7.88 16.76 15.54
C LEU A 45 -8.31 18.15 15.08
N GLY A 46 -9.43 18.66 15.60
CA GLY A 46 -10.00 19.93 15.16
C GLY A 46 -10.36 19.93 13.66
N ILE A 47 -9.79 20.88 12.91
CA ILE A 47 -10.02 21.07 11.46
C ILE A 47 -9.05 20.24 10.59
N GLY A 48 -8.00 19.68 11.19
CA GLY A 48 -6.90 19.03 10.46
C GLY A 48 -6.92 17.50 10.50
N ASN A 49 -6.26 16.92 9.51
CA ASN A 49 -5.89 15.50 9.50
C ASN A 49 -4.43 15.38 9.95
N PHE A 50 -4.19 14.53 10.93
CA PHE A 50 -2.86 14.27 11.48
C PHE A 50 -2.49 12.80 11.37
N PHE A 51 -1.19 12.55 11.25
CA PHE A 51 -0.60 11.26 11.01
C PHE A 51 0.55 11.01 11.98
N SER A 52 0.76 9.74 12.29
CA SER A 52 1.93 9.25 13.02
C SER A 52 2.99 8.73 12.05
N LYS A 53 4.21 8.47 12.54
CA LYS A 53 5.22 7.80 11.70
C LYS A 53 4.84 6.36 11.41
N THR A 54 4.17 5.70 12.35
CA THR A 54 3.63 4.35 12.20
C THR A 54 2.67 4.26 11.01
N ASP A 55 1.87 5.30 10.78
CA ASP A 55 0.98 5.37 9.63
C ASP A 55 1.74 5.41 8.29
N GLY A 56 2.87 6.12 8.26
CA GLY A 56 3.78 6.12 7.10
C GLY A 56 4.36 4.73 6.84
N TRP A 57 4.78 4.01 7.89
CA TRP A 57 5.28 2.64 7.76
C TRP A 57 4.20 1.66 7.31
N ASN A 58 2.98 1.78 7.84
CA ASN A 58 1.84 0.97 7.44
C ASN A 58 1.50 1.18 5.95
N PHE A 59 1.60 2.41 5.46
CA PHE A 59 1.44 2.72 4.04
C PHE A 59 2.46 1.98 3.17
N ILE A 60 3.75 2.04 3.55
CA ILE A 60 4.81 1.34 2.80
C ILE A 60 4.62 -0.18 2.86
N ALA A 61 4.24 -0.71 4.02
CA ALA A 61 3.93 -2.13 4.18
C ALA A 61 2.75 -2.55 3.28
N ALA A 62 1.72 -1.72 3.13
CA ALA A 62 0.57 -1.98 2.28
C ALA A 62 0.91 -1.98 0.77
N GLN A 63 1.99 -1.32 0.36
CA GLN A 63 2.46 -1.35 -1.04
C GLN A 63 3.17 -2.66 -1.40
N LYS A 64 3.57 -3.47 -0.41
CA LYS A 64 4.16 -4.78 -0.68
C LYS A 64 3.10 -5.66 -1.33
N GLN A 65 3.24 -5.86 -2.64
CA GLN A 65 2.43 -6.83 -3.38
C GLN A 65 2.64 -8.20 -2.73
N PRO A 66 1.57 -8.94 -2.39
CA PRO A 66 1.74 -10.33 -2.00
C PRO A 66 2.43 -11.05 -3.16
N ALA A 67 3.42 -11.89 -2.85
CA ALA A 67 4.13 -12.68 -3.85
C ALA A 67 3.11 -13.31 -4.80
N ALA A 68 3.36 -13.24 -6.10
CA ALA A 68 2.43 -13.67 -7.13
C ALA A 68 1.91 -15.08 -6.79
N SER A 69 0.70 -15.15 -6.25
CA SER A 69 -0.02 -16.40 -6.12
C SER A 69 -0.32 -16.81 -7.55
N ARG A 70 0.51 -17.69 -8.11
CA ARG A 70 0.19 -18.41 -9.33
C ARG A 70 -0.93 -19.40 -9.01
N PHE A 71 -2.07 -18.93 -8.49
CA PHE A 71 -3.28 -19.70 -8.48
C PHE A 71 -3.75 -19.81 -9.92
N VAL A 72 -3.14 -20.77 -10.60
CA VAL A 72 -3.56 -21.29 -11.86
C VAL A 72 -4.75 -22.18 -11.51
N GLY A 73 -5.97 -21.65 -11.65
CA GLY A 73 -7.19 -22.39 -11.31
C GLY A 73 -7.28 -23.75 -12.02
N PRO A 74 -8.17 -24.65 -11.58
CA PRO A 74 -8.22 -26.05 -12.04
C PRO A 74 -8.38 -26.24 -13.56
N ASN A 75 -8.73 -25.18 -14.31
CA ASN A 75 -8.95 -25.22 -15.76
C ASN A 75 -7.73 -24.91 -16.64
N ALA A 76 -6.55 -24.59 -16.09
CA ALA A 76 -5.41 -24.22 -16.94
C ALA A 76 -4.71 -25.39 -17.64
N CYS A 77 -5.06 -26.63 -17.28
CA CYS A 77 -4.55 -27.84 -17.92
C CYS A 77 -5.64 -28.54 -18.76
N ARG A 78 -6.45 -27.81 -19.53
CA ARG A 78 -7.20 -28.46 -20.63
C ARG A 78 -6.25 -28.71 -21.80
N ALA A 79 -5.33 -29.66 -21.61
CA ALA A 79 -4.49 -30.18 -22.67
C ALA A 79 -5.39 -30.65 -23.82
N LYS A 80 -5.07 -30.24 -25.04
CA LYS A 80 -5.79 -30.61 -26.26
C LYS A 80 -5.80 -32.14 -26.37
N SER A 81 -6.92 -32.79 -26.03
CA SER A 81 -7.11 -34.20 -26.36
C SER A 81 -7.17 -34.32 -27.87
N ALA A 82 -6.16 -34.98 -28.41
CA ALA A 82 -5.94 -35.19 -29.83
C ALA A 82 -7.15 -35.85 -30.48
N ALA A 83 -7.48 -35.38 -31.68
CA ALA A 83 -8.38 -36.06 -32.60
C ALA A 83 -7.81 -37.45 -32.90
N GLY A 84 -8.49 -38.49 -32.42
CA GLY A 84 -8.24 -39.89 -32.75
C GLY A 84 -9.44 -40.45 -33.48
N THR A 85 -9.38 -40.40 -34.81
CA THR A 85 -10.25 -41.14 -35.74
C THR A 85 -10.34 -42.62 -35.35
N GLN A 86 -11.55 -43.16 -35.24
CA GLN A 86 -11.77 -44.60 -35.29
C GLN A 86 -12.72 -44.92 -36.44
N LYS A 87 -12.26 -45.83 -37.32
CA LYS A 87 -13.02 -46.50 -38.38
C LYS A 87 -13.66 -47.76 -37.81
#